data_AF-A0A212DGS3-F1
#
_entry.id   AF-A0A212DGS3-F1
#
_cell.length_a   1.000
_cell.length_b   1.000
_cell.length_c   1.000
_cell.angle_alpha   90.00
_cell.angle_beta   90.00
_cell.angle_gamma   90.00
#
_symmetry.space_group_name_H-M   'P 1'
#
loop_
_entity.id
_entity.type
_entity.pdbx_description
1 polymer ?
#
loop_
_entity_poly.entity_id
_entity_poly.type
_entity_poly.pdbx_seq_one_letter_code
_entity_poly.pdbx_strand_id
1 'polypeptide(L)'
;MRKILTEKNMLNNFLKEHAYRLYQISSPGSNATIHPLRNIMDMLYVGKITIGTPPQEFQVVFDTGSSELWVSSLFCPSPACSTHVRFRHLESSTFRPTKKTFRITYGSGSMKGFLAYDTVRIGDLVSTDQPFGLSLAEHGFEDTPFDGILGLSYPDISLTGGIPIFDNLKKQGAVSEPVFAFYLGKTKGSVVMFGGVDHRYYKGELNWVPLTQAGDWRVHMDR
;
A
#
# COMPACT_ATOMS: atom_id res chain seq x y z
N MET A 1 19.90 -2.25 30.16
CA MET A 1 20.19 -3.71 30.22
C MET A 1 18.92 -4.57 30.18
N ARG A 2 17.91 -4.35 31.05
CA ARG A 2 16.63 -5.11 31.01
C ARG A 2 15.86 -5.01 29.67
N LYS A 3 15.70 -3.81 29.10
CA LYS A 3 15.00 -3.60 27.80
C LYS A 3 15.63 -4.39 26.64
N ILE A 4 16.95 -4.33 26.51
CA ILE A 4 17.72 -5.06 25.49
C ILE A 4 17.55 -6.57 25.63
N LEU A 5 17.50 -7.07 26.86
CA LEU A 5 17.27 -8.50 27.14
C LEU A 5 15.85 -8.92 26.77
N THR A 6 14.85 -8.06 27.01
CA THR A 6 13.45 -8.28 26.63
C THR A 6 13.26 -8.26 25.12
N GLU A 7 13.86 -7.31 24.41
CA GLU A 7 13.82 -7.21 22.94
C GLU A 7 14.51 -8.40 22.27
N LYS A 8 15.70 -8.80 22.76
CA LYS A 8 16.37 -10.03 22.28
C LYS A 8 15.54 -11.28 22.51
N ASN A 9 14.87 -11.39 23.67
CA ASN A 9 13.98 -12.53 23.93
C ASN A 9 12.74 -12.53 23.04
N MET A 10 12.11 -11.37 22.81
CA MET A 10 10.97 -11.26 21.90
C MET A 10 11.37 -11.59 20.46
N LEU A 11 12.53 -11.10 20.00
CA LEU A 11 13.05 -11.44 18.69
C LEU A 11 13.34 -12.94 18.56
N ASN A 12 14.01 -13.53 19.55
CA ASN A 12 14.32 -14.96 19.54
C ASN A 12 13.05 -15.83 19.55
N ASN A 13 12.01 -15.43 20.29
CA ASN A 13 10.74 -16.15 20.29
C ASN A 13 10.00 -15.98 18.96
N PHE A 14 9.94 -14.77 18.41
CA PHE A 14 9.36 -14.51 17.10
C PHE A 14 10.06 -15.33 16.00
N LEU A 15 11.39 -15.30 15.96
CA LEU A 15 12.19 -16.08 15.01
C LEU A 15 11.98 -17.58 15.22
N LYS A 16 11.90 -18.08 16.46
CA LYS A 16 11.61 -19.50 16.70
C LYS A 16 10.24 -19.92 16.18
N GLU A 17 9.22 -19.11 16.39
CA GLU A 17 7.85 -19.42 15.95
C GLU A 17 7.66 -19.26 14.43
N HIS A 18 8.40 -18.32 13.81
CA HIS A 18 8.15 -17.92 12.42
C HIS A 18 9.28 -18.28 11.46
N ALA A 19 10.42 -18.83 11.91
CA ALA A 19 11.59 -19.11 11.07
C ALA A 19 11.25 -19.90 9.80
N TYR A 20 10.42 -20.93 9.92
CA TYR A 20 10.00 -21.74 8.77
C TYR A 20 9.21 -20.91 7.74
N ARG A 21 8.34 -20.01 8.21
CA ARG A 21 7.57 -19.09 7.36
C ARG A 21 8.46 -18.06 6.69
N LEU A 22 9.40 -17.48 7.44
CA LEU A 22 10.38 -16.52 6.93
C LEU A 22 11.29 -17.16 5.87
N TYR A 23 11.66 -18.43 6.07
CA TYR A 23 12.39 -19.22 5.08
C TYR A 23 11.58 -19.47 3.80
N GLN A 24 10.29 -19.81 3.91
CA GLN A 24 9.42 -19.99 2.73
C GLN A 24 9.21 -18.69 1.94
N ILE A 25 9.01 -17.57 2.62
CA ILE A 25 8.90 -16.22 2.01
C ILE A 25 10.14 -15.87 1.17
N SER A 26 11.30 -16.34 1.64
CA SER A 26 12.62 -16.09 1.06
C SER A 26 13.18 -17.31 0.32
N SER A 27 12.33 -18.21 -0.18
CA SER A 27 12.75 -19.39 -0.96
C SER A 27 12.62 -19.16 -2.47
N PRO A 28 13.52 -19.72 -3.31
CA PRO A 28 13.40 -19.65 -4.76
C PRO A 28 12.10 -20.34 -5.20
N GLY A 29 11.18 -19.60 -5.83
CA GLY A 29 9.83 -20.08 -6.16
C GLY A 29 8.71 -19.57 -5.26
N SER A 30 8.95 -18.56 -4.42
CA SER A 30 7.86 -17.82 -3.76
C SER A 30 6.90 -17.26 -4.83
N ASN A 31 5.60 -17.50 -4.67
CA ASN A 31 4.54 -17.00 -5.56
C ASN A 31 4.30 -15.49 -5.35
N ALA A 32 5.38 -14.71 -5.40
CA ALA A 32 5.32 -13.27 -5.27
C ALA A 32 4.74 -12.65 -6.54
N THR A 33 3.72 -11.82 -6.39
CA THR A 33 3.26 -10.97 -7.49
C THR A 33 4.14 -9.73 -7.55
N ILE A 34 4.82 -9.53 -8.66
CA ILE A 34 5.75 -8.41 -8.89
C ILE A 34 5.03 -7.33 -9.67
N HIS A 35 4.97 -6.13 -9.10
CA HIS A 35 4.35 -4.96 -9.71
C HIS A 35 5.39 -3.85 -9.96
N PRO A 36 5.54 -3.36 -11.20
CA PRO A 36 6.53 -2.35 -11.52
C PRO A 36 6.15 -0.98 -10.95
N LEU A 37 7.16 -0.27 -10.45
CA LEU A 37 7.06 1.08 -9.91
C LEU A 37 8.01 2.03 -10.65
N ARG A 38 7.50 3.21 -10.98
CA ARG A 38 8.29 4.34 -11.46
C ARG A 38 8.88 5.06 -10.26
N ASN A 39 10.20 5.14 -10.23
CA ASN A 39 10.95 5.95 -9.27
C ASN A 39 10.99 7.41 -9.77
N ILE A 40 10.56 8.34 -8.92
CA ILE A 40 10.61 9.78 -9.19
C ILE A 40 11.46 10.43 -8.10
N MET A 41 12.68 10.84 -8.48
CA MET A 41 13.65 11.54 -7.63
C MET A 41 13.99 10.81 -6.32
N ASP A 42 13.91 9.48 -6.28
CA ASP A 42 14.07 8.66 -5.07
C ASP A 42 13.08 9.02 -3.93
N MET A 43 12.02 9.80 -4.24
CA MET A 43 11.02 10.29 -3.28
C MET A 43 9.64 9.64 -3.46
N LEU A 44 9.22 9.42 -4.70
CA LEU A 44 7.90 8.84 -5.00
C LEU A 44 8.08 7.56 -5.82
N TYR A 45 7.43 6.49 -5.36
CA TYR A 45 7.36 5.22 -6.08
C TYR A 45 5.91 5.00 -6.54
N VAL A 46 5.69 5.27 -7.82
CA VAL A 46 4.35 5.33 -8.43
C VAL A 46 4.11 4.08 -9.26
N GLY A 47 2.98 3.42 -9.05
CA GLY A 47 2.56 2.26 -9.84
C GLY A 47 1.15 2.43 -10.35
N LYS A 48 0.81 1.68 -11.40
CA LYS A 48 -0.54 1.66 -11.95
C LYS A 48 -1.45 0.73 -11.15
N ILE A 49 -2.68 1.13 -10.92
CA ILE A 49 -3.76 0.26 -10.43
C ILE A 49 -4.99 0.47 -11.29
N THR A 50 -5.96 -0.42 -11.16
CA THR A 50 -7.30 -0.15 -11.72
C THR A 50 -8.38 -0.25 -10.65
N ILE A 51 -9.42 0.56 -10.80
CA ILE A 51 -10.60 0.59 -9.92
C ILE A 51 -11.84 0.51 -10.80
N GLY A 52 -12.79 -0.36 -10.44
CA GLY A 52 -14.08 -0.46 -11.12
C GLY A 52 -14.27 -1.67 -12.04
N THR A 53 -15.49 -1.78 -12.56
CA THR A 53 -15.90 -2.75 -13.58
C THR A 53 -16.77 -2.09 -14.65
N PRO A 54 -16.27 -1.83 -15.89
CA PRO A 54 -14.92 -2.10 -16.37
C PRO A 54 -13.82 -1.34 -15.61
N PRO A 55 -12.57 -1.83 -15.62
CA PRO A 55 -11.48 -1.21 -14.87
C PRO A 55 -11.11 0.19 -15.41
N GLN A 56 -10.97 1.17 -14.52
CA GLN A 56 -10.44 2.51 -14.81
C GLN A 56 -9.02 2.61 -14.23
N GLU A 57 -8.04 3.04 -15.02
CA GLU A 57 -6.61 3.08 -14.63
C GLU A 57 -6.25 4.36 -13.86
N PHE A 58 -5.42 4.21 -12.82
CA PHE A 58 -4.87 5.31 -12.02
C PHE A 58 -3.39 5.07 -11.74
N GLN A 59 -2.60 6.14 -11.68
CA GLN A 59 -1.24 6.12 -11.14
C GLN A 59 -1.28 6.51 -9.66
N VAL A 60 -0.82 5.63 -8.77
CA VAL A 60 -0.85 5.88 -7.32
C VAL A 60 0.53 5.77 -6.71
N VAL A 61 0.79 6.60 -5.70
CA VAL A 61 1.96 6.42 -4.81
C VAL A 61 1.70 5.24 -3.89
N PHE A 62 2.64 4.31 -3.80
CA PHE A 62 2.61 3.24 -2.81
C PHE A 62 3.23 3.77 -1.51
N ASP A 63 2.38 4.01 -0.52
CA ASP A 63 2.72 4.76 0.69
C ASP A 63 2.67 3.87 1.94
N THR A 64 3.82 3.62 2.56
CA THR A 64 3.91 2.85 3.81
C THR A 64 3.56 3.68 5.04
N GLY A 65 3.36 4.99 4.92
CA GLY A 65 3.00 5.90 6.00
C GLY A 65 1.50 6.06 6.23
N SER A 66 0.65 5.60 5.31
CA SER A 66 -0.80 5.67 5.41
C SER A 66 -1.47 4.34 5.06
N SER A 67 -2.74 4.18 5.41
CA SER A 67 -3.48 2.92 5.25
C SER A 67 -4.56 2.97 4.19
N GLU A 68 -5.05 4.17 3.87
CA GLU A 68 -6.12 4.35 2.89
C GLU A 68 -5.60 4.31 1.45
N LEU A 69 -6.37 3.63 0.60
CA LEU A 69 -6.37 3.90 -0.84
C LEU A 69 -7.35 5.05 -1.12
N TRP A 70 -6.96 6.03 -1.92
CA TRP A 70 -7.87 7.04 -2.46
C TRP A 70 -7.44 7.53 -3.84
N VAL A 71 -8.42 7.99 -4.62
CA VAL A 71 -8.24 8.64 -5.93
C VAL A 71 -9.19 9.83 -6.06
N SER A 72 -8.96 10.70 -7.05
CA SER A 72 -9.80 11.88 -7.25
C SER A 72 -11.22 11.55 -7.74
N SER A 73 -12.23 12.23 -7.19
CA SER A 73 -13.62 12.11 -7.67
C SER A 73 -13.91 13.05 -8.84
N LEU A 74 -14.86 12.67 -9.70
CA LEU A 74 -15.48 13.61 -10.66
C LEU A 74 -16.10 14.84 -9.99
N PHE A 75 -16.51 14.72 -8.73
CA PHE A 75 -17.13 15.80 -7.96
C PHE A 75 -16.13 16.73 -7.27
N CYS A 76 -14.82 16.48 -7.40
CA CYS A 76 -13.80 17.32 -6.79
C CYS A 76 -13.59 18.60 -7.63
N PRO A 77 -13.86 19.80 -7.08
CA PRO A 77 -13.66 21.06 -7.79
C PRO A 77 -12.25 21.63 -7.59
N SER A 78 -11.43 21.04 -6.72
CA SER A 78 -10.09 21.56 -6.42
C SER A 78 -9.19 21.56 -7.66
N PRO A 79 -8.29 22.54 -7.81
CA PRO A 79 -7.36 22.61 -8.93
C PRO A 79 -6.56 21.32 -9.14
N ALA A 80 -6.04 20.72 -8.05
CA ALA A 80 -5.32 19.44 -8.10
C ALA A 80 -6.10 18.36 -8.86
N CYS A 81 -7.39 18.19 -8.54
CA CYS A 81 -8.24 17.21 -9.20
C CYS A 81 -8.39 17.46 -10.71
N SER A 82 -8.25 18.70 -11.21
CA SER A 82 -8.41 19.02 -12.64
C SER A 82 -7.24 18.59 -13.53
N THR A 83 -6.07 18.39 -12.93
CA THR A 83 -4.87 17.92 -13.62
C THR A 83 -4.71 16.40 -13.55
N HIS A 84 -5.51 15.72 -12.73
CA HIS A 84 -5.42 14.27 -12.49
C HIS A 84 -6.58 13.47 -13.07
N VAL A 85 -6.37 12.16 -13.22
CA VAL A 85 -7.43 11.23 -13.61
C VAL A 85 -8.46 11.14 -12.49
N ARG A 86 -9.73 11.28 -12.86
CA ARG A 86 -10.86 11.21 -11.93
C ARG A 86 -11.67 9.94 -12.12
N PHE A 87 -12.11 9.35 -11.03
CA PHE A 87 -12.94 8.16 -11.03
C PHE A 87 -14.37 8.44 -11.49
N ARG A 88 -14.78 7.76 -12.56
CA ARG A 88 -16.11 7.86 -13.17
C ARG A 88 -17.02 6.81 -12.56
N HIS A 89 -17.60 7.15 -11.42
CA HIS A 89 -18.42 6.24 -10.61
C HIS A 89 -19.63 5.62 -11.33
N LEU A 90 -20.28 6.34 -12.26
CA LEU A 90 -21.41 5.82 -13.03
C LEU A 90 -20.99 4.79 -14.10
N GLU A 91 -19.70 4.70 -14.43
CA GLU A 91 -19.16 3.76 -15.40
C GLU A 91 -18.72 2.43 -14.75
N SER A 92 -18.83 2.29 -13.42
CA SER A 92 -18.48 1.06 -12.73
C SER A 92 -19.73 0.33 -12.21
N SER A 93 -19.95 -0.90 -12.69
CA SER A 93 -21.06 -1.75 -12.25
C SER A 93 -20.88 -2.33 -10.85
N THR A 94 -19.66 -2.30 -10.30
CA THR A 94 -19.32 -2.79 -8.96
C THR A 94 -19.17 -1.66 -7.92
N PHE A 95 -19.39 -0.41 -8.32
CA PHE A 95 -19.30 0.74 -7.42
C PHE A 95 -20.41 0.76 -6.37
N ARG A 96 -20.03 0.93 -5.10
CA ARG A 96 -20.98 1.11 -3.99
C ARG A 96 -20.57 2.32 -3.14
N PRO A 97 -21.29 3.45 -3.21
CA PRO A 97 -20.98 4.61 -2.39
C PRO A 97 -21.39 4.40 -0.93
N THR A 98 -20.75 5.13 -0.03
CA THR A 98 -21.19 5.26 1.36
C THR A 98 -21.44 6.72 1.73
N LYS A 99 -22.08 6.95 2.88
CA LYS A 99 -22.23 8.30 3.47
C LYS A 99 -21.07 8.68 4.40
N LYS A 100 -20.08 7.80 4.59
CA LYS A 100 -18.97 8.03 5.52
C LYS A 100 -17.98 9.00 4.89
N THR A 101 -17.78 10.15 5.52
CA THR A 101 -16.78 11.13 5.11
C THR A 101 -15.55 11.03 5.99
N PHE A 102 -14.41 11.43 5.46
CA PHE A 102 -13.15 11.46 6.19
C PHE A 102 -12.20 12.49 5.59
N ARG A 103 -11.14 12.80 6.34
CA ARG A 103 -10.06 13.71 5.93
C ARG A 103 -8.73 13.07 6.28
N ILE A 104 -7.81 13.07 5.33
CA ILE A 104 -6.41 12.67 5.55
C ILE A 104 -5.54 13.93 5.46
N THR A 105 -4.58 14.06 6.38
CA THR A 105 -3.57 15.11 6.35
C THR A 105 -2.20 14.44 6.30
N TYR A 106 -1.50 14.69 5.21
CA TYR A 106 -0.14 14.23 4.95
C TYR A 106 0.85 15.37 5.25
N GLY A 107 2.14 15.04 5.32
CA GLY A 107 3.19 16.08 5.40
C GLY A 107 3.23 16.99 4.17
N SER A 108 2.84 16.47 3.01
CA SER A 108 2.85 17.18 1.72
C SER A 108 1.53 17.90 1.38
N GLY A 109 0.42 17.51 1.99
CA GLY A 109 -0.90 17.98 1.56
C GLY A 109 -2.05 17.37 2.34
N SER A 110 -3.28 17.57 1.88
CA SER A 110 -4.46 16.98 2.51
C SER A 110 -5.55 16.68 1.51
N MET A 111 -6.38 15.69 1.86
CA MET A 111 -7.54 15.30 1.08
C MET A 111 -8.74 15.15 2.02
N LYS A 112 -9.90 15.67 1.61
CA LYS A 112 -11.20 15.38 2.23
C LYS A 112 -12.05 14.65 1.21
N GLY A 113 -12.71 13.58 1.62
CA GLY A 113 -13.49 12.75 0.71
C GLY A 113 -14.58 11.94 1.40
N PHE A 114 -15.13 11.00 0.65
CA PHE A 114 -16.05 10.00 1.16
C PHE A 114 -15.57 8.60 0.82
N LEU A 115 -15.93 7.64 1.67
CA LEU A 115 -15.62 6.23 1.50
C LEU A 115 -16.57 5.61 0.46
N ALA A 116 -16.03 4.80 -0.42
CA ALA A 116 -16.78 3.95 -1.32
C ALA A 116 -16.14 2.56 -1.36
N TYR A 117 -16.83 1.62 -2.01
CA TYR A 117 -16.34 0.29 -2.29
C TYR A 117 -16.37 0.05 -3.79
N ASP A 118 -15.36 -0.63 -4.31
CA ASP A 118 -15.34 -1.15 -5.67
C ASP A 118 -14.34 -2.31 -5.79
N THR A 119 -14.20 -2.89 -6.98
CA THR A 119 -13.14 -3.84 -7.30
C THR A 119 -11.85 -3.07 -7.63
N VAL A 120 -10.76 -3.36 -6.91
CA VAL A 120 -9.44 -2.77 -7.16
C VAL A 120 -8.49 -3.86 -7.63
N ARG A 121 -7.63 -3.54 -8.61
CA ARG A 121 -6.60 -4.45 -9.11
C ARG A 121 -5.21 -3.82 -9.09
N ILE A 122 -4.23 -4.61 -8.64
CA ILE A 122 -2.80 -4.29 -8.69
C ILE A 122 -2.13 -5.37 -9.55
N GLY A 123 -1.93 -5.09 -10.84
CA GLY A 123 -1.60 -6.14 -11.81
C GLY A 123 -2.66 -7.23 -11.80
N ASP A 124 -2.24 -8.48 -11.56
CA ASP A 124 -3.13 -9.65 -11.51
C ASP A 124 -3.81 -9.84 -10.14
N LEU A 125 -3.43 -9.08 -9.11
CA LEU A 125 -4.08 -9.13 -7.80
C LEU A 125 -5.43 -8.43 -7.87
N VAL A 126 -6.48 -9.13 -7.48
CA VAL A 126 -7.85 -8.60 -7.45
C VAL A 126 -8.35 -8.53 -6.01
N SER A 127 -8.78 -7.35 -5.60
CA SER A 127 -9.48 -7.12 -4.34
C SER A 127 -10.91 -6.68 -4.63
N THR A 128 -11.87 -7.54 -4.33
CA THR A 128 -13.31 -7.20 -4.45
C THR A 128 -13.79 -6.51 -3.19
N ASP A 129 -14.85 -5.70 -3.29
CA ASP A 129 -15.38 -4.94 -2.15
C ASP A 129 -14.29 -4.18 -1.37
N GLN A 130 -13.33 -3.61 -2.10
CA GLN A 130 -12.22 -2.88 -1.50
C GLN A 130 -12.70 -1.49 -1.09
N PRO A 131 -12.62 -1.12 0.20
CA PRO A 131 -12.83 0.26 0.62
C PRO A 131 -11.76 1.18 0.02
N PHE A 132 -12.18 2.31 -0.53
CA PHE A 132 -11.31 3.37 -1.02
C PHE A 132 -11.96 4.76 -0.90
N GLY A 133 -11.13 5.79 -0.90
CA GLY A 133 -11.53 7.18 -0.86
C GLY A 133 -11.80 7.78 -2.22
N LEU A 134 -12.86 8.58 -2.30
CA LEU A 134 -13.08 9.52 -3.40
C LEU A 134 -12.96 10.94 -2.87
N SER A 135 -11.96 11.68 -3.35
CA SER A 135 -11.69 13.04 -2.89
C SER A 135 -12.80 14.01 -3.33
N LEU A 136 -13.17 14.93 -2.46
CA LEU A 136 -14.06 16.07 -2.73
C LEU A 136 -13.32 17.40 -2.61
N ALA A 137 -12.17 17.40 -1.92
CA ALA A 137 -11.25 18.53 -1.86
C ALA A 137 -9.83 18.02 -1.67
N GLU A 138 -8.88 18.63 -2.37
CA GLU A 138 -7.45 18.34 -2.32
C GLU A 138 -6.65 19.64 -2.20
N HIS A 139 -5.55 19.59 -1.44
CA HIS A 139 -4.62 20.70 -1.24
C HIS A 139 -3.18 20.18 -1.17
N GLY A 140 -2.24 20.83 -1.87
CA GLY A 140 -0.82 20.45 -1.87
C GLY A 140 -0.47 19.30 -2.82
N PHE A 141 -1.41 18.94 -3.70
CA PHE A 141 -1.25 17.90 -4.70
C PHE A 141 -1.35 18.45 -6.13
N GLU A 142 -1.40 19.77 -6.29
CA GLU A 142 -1.32 20.40 -7.60
C GLU A 142 -0.02 19.97 -8.31
N ASP A 143 -0.12 19.61 -9.60
CA ASP A 143 1.01 19.22 -10.47
C ASP A 143 1.82 17.99 -10.00
N THR A 144 1.26 17.15 -9.11
CA THR A 144 1.91 15.90 -8.73
C THR A 144 1.81 14.85 -9.84
N PRO A 145 2.81 13.95 -9.97
CA PRO A 145 2.85 12.95 -11.04
C PRO A 145 2.02 11.68 -10.74
N PHE A 146 0.98 11.78 -9.90
CA PHE A 146 0.11 10.68 -9.45
C PHE A 146 -1.33 11.17 -9.27
N ASP A 147 -2.29 10.26 -9.43
CA ASP A 147 -3.75 10.50 -9.36
C ASP A 147 -4.35 10.13 -7.99
N GLY A 148 -3.54 9.55 -7.10
CA GLY A 148 -3.96 9.13 -5.77
C GLY A 148 -2.85 8.48 -4.95
N ILE A 149 -3.20 7.98 -3.77
CA ILE A 149 -2.29 7.29 -2.85
C ILE A 149 -2.88 5.94 -2.49
N LEU A 150 -2.03 4.92 -2.48
CA LEU A 150 -2.33 3.57 -2.02
C LEU A 150 -1.54 3.30 -0.74
N GLY A 151 -2.25 3.31 0.39
CA GLY A 151 -1.69 3.00 1.70
C GLY A 151 -1.34 1.51 1.88
N LEU A 152 -0.17 1.26 2.47
CA LEU A 152 0.38 -0.04 2.84
C LEU A 152 0.71 -0.13 4.34
N SER A 153 0.22 0.81 5.13
CA SER A 153 0.32 0.76 6.58
C SER A 153 -0.80 -0.06 7.23
N TYR A 154 -0.74 -0.19 8.55
CA TYR A 154 -1.55 -1.11 9.34
C TYR A 154 -3.05 -0.74 9.37
N PRO A 155 -3.97 -1.71 9.51
CA PRO A 155 -5.40 -1.44 9.64
C PRO A 155 -5.76 -0.50 10.79
N ASP A 156 -5.05 -0.57 11.92
CA ASP A 156 -5.39 0.15 13.14
C ASP A 156 -5.24 1.68 13.03
N ILE A 157 -4.51 2.17 12.02
CA ILE A 157 -4.40 3.61 11.76
C ILE A 157 -5.38 4.09 10.69
N SER A 158 -6.26 3.22 10.19
CA SER A 158 -7.30 3.55 9.21
C SER A 158 -8.33 4.51 9.82
N LEU A 159 -8.38 5.73 9.31
CA LEU A 159 -9.35 6.77 9.67
C LEU A 159 -10.78 6.40 9.25
N THR A 160 -10.90 5.53 8.25
CA THR A 160 -12.18 5.07 7.73
C THR A 160 -12.69 3.80 8.40
N GLY A 161 -11.88 3.13 9.22
CA GLY A 161 -12.16 1.77 9.71
C GLY A 161 -12.30 0.74 8.57
N GLY A 162 -11.97 1.12 7.33
CA GLY A 162 -11.90 0.24 6.18
C GLY A 162 -10.62 -0.58 6.23
N ILE A 163 -10.71 -1.82 5.76
CA ILE A 163 -9.57 -2.73 5.64
C ILE A 163 -8.60 -2.21 4.56
N PRO A 164 -7.30 -2.00 4.86
CA PRO A 164 -6.32 -1.63 3.85
C PRO A 164 -6.23 -2.68 2.74
N ILE A 165 -5.82 -2.26 1.55
CA ILE A 165 -5.88 -3.13 0.37
C ILE A 165 -5.03 -4.39 0.51
N PHE A 166 -3.86 -4.27 1.14
CA PHE A 166 -2.97 -5.41 1.35
C PHE A 166 -3.62 -6.46 2.27
N ASP A 167 -4.23 -6.02 3.37
CA ASP A 167 -4.95 -6.89 4.29
C ASP A 167 -6.17 -7.54 3.63
N ASN A 168 -6.90 -6.80 2.79
CA ASN A 168 -8.07 -7.35 2.10
C ASN A 168 -7.66 -8.38 1.03
N LEU A 169 -6.61 -8.11 0.26
CA LEU A 169 -6.00 -9.07 -0.66
C LEU A 169 -5.57 -10.34 0.08
N LYS A 170 -4.94 -10.20 1.24
CA LYS A 170 -4.56 -11.36 2.07
C LYS A 170 -5.78 -12.13 2.58
N LYS A 171 -6.80 -11.41 3.08
CA LYS A 171 -8.07 -11.98 3.57
C LYS A 171 -8.82 -12.75 2.48
N GLN A 172 -8.76 -12.28 1.24
CA GLN A 172 -9.39 -12.91 0.08
C GLN A 172 -8.55 -14.04 -0.53
N GLY A 173 -7.37 -14.33 0.01
CA GLY A 173 -6.47 -15.37 -0.50
C GLY A 173 -5.77 -15.00 -1.81
N ALA A 174 -5.86 -13.75 -2.26
CA ALA A 174 -5.17 -13.28 -3.47
C ALA A 174 -3.64 -13.22 -3.27
N VAL A 175 -3.19 -13.16 -2.01
CA VAL A 175 -1.77 -13.13 -1.65
C VAL A 175 -1.43 -14.32 -0.74
N SER A 176 -0.37 -15.05 -1.11
CA SER A 176 0.09 -16.26 -0.42
C SER A 176 0.57 -15.99 1.00
N GLU A 177 1.46 -15.01 1.19
CA GLU A 177 2.02 -14.65 2.50
C GLU A 177 1.71 -13.19 2.88
N PRO A 178 1.54 -12.87 4.16
CA PRO A 178 1.26 -11.51 4.63
C PRO A 178 2.54 -10.65 4.65
N VAL A 179 3.28 -10.66 3.54
CA VAL A 179 4.45 -9.82 3.31
C VAL A 179 4.34 -9.09 1.99
N PHE A 180 4.84 -7.86 1.96
CA PHE A 180 5.21 -7.16 0.74
C PHE A 180 6.65 -6.67 0.86
N ALA A 181 7.31 -6.44 -0.26
CA ALA A 181 8.68 -5.99 -0.31
C ALA A 181 8.90 -4.99 -1.44
N PHE A 182 9.82 -4.05 -1.23
CA PHE A 182 10.23 -3.10 -2.25
C PHE A 182 11.65 -3.40 -2.72
N TYR A 183 11.85 -3.33 -4.03
CA TYR A 183 13.17 -3.16 -4.63
C TYR A 183 13.23 -1.75 -5.21
N LEU A 184 14.12 -0.92 -4.67
CA LEU A 184 14.27 0.48 -5.06
C LEU A 184 15.47 0.62 -5.99
N GLY A 185 15.24 0.51 -7.29
CA GLY A 185 16.29 0.58 -8.30
C GLY A 185 16.52 1.99 -8.81
N LYS A 186 17.79 2.35 -9.02
CA LYS A 186 18.18 3.63 -9.66
C LYS A 186 18.13 3.59 -11.19
N THR A 187 18.47 2.45 -11.79
CA THR A 187 18.65 2.31 -13.25
C THR A 187 17.75 1.25 -13.89
N LYS A 188 17.38 0.20 -13.14
CA LYS A 188 16.59 -0.94 -13.63
C LYS A 188 15.09 -0.83 -13.32
N GLY A 189 14.62 0.34 -12.90
CA GLY A 189 13.28 0.54 -12.34
C GLY A 189 13.15 0.03 -10.91
N SER A 190 12.02 0.33 -10.28
CA SER A 190 11.66 -0.17 -8.95
C SER A 190 10.51 -1.16 -9.06
N VAL A 191 10.34 -2.03 -8.06
CA VAL A 191 9.18 -2.92 -7.97
C VAL A 191 8.66 -3.00 -6.54
N VAL A 192 7.36 -3.28 -6.41
CA VAL A 192 6.77 -3.82 -5.17
C VAL A 192 6.36 -5.26 -5.43
N MET A 193 6.62 -6.12 -4.45
CA MET A 193 6.31 -7.54 -4.47
C MET A 193 5.30 -7.83 -3.38
N PHE A 194 4.26 -8.60 -3.69
CA PHE A 194 3.24 -9.02 -2.73
C PHE A 194 3.25 -10.54 -2.60
N GLY A 195 3.20 -11.06 -1.38
CA GLY A 195 3.11 -12.50 -1.11
C GLY A 195 4.42 -13.24 -1.00
N GLY A 196 5.54 -12.55 -1.14
CA GLY A 196 6.88 -13.10 -1.03
C GLY A 196 7.94 -12.11 -1.49
N VAL A 197 9.19 -12.57 -1.49
CA VAL A 197 10.31 -11.82 -2.06
C VAL A 197 10.96 -12.68 -3.13
N ASP A 198 11.13 -12.13 -4.32
CA ASP A 198 11.81 -12.81 -5.42
C ASP A 198 13.32 -12.65 -5.29
N HIS A 199 14.04 -13.78 -5.28
CA HIS A 199 15.49 -13.87 -5.16
C HIS A 199 16.27 -13.06 -6.19
N ARG A 200 15.68 -12.76 -7.35
CA ARG A 200 16.32 -11.94 -8.38
C ARG A 200 16.61 -10.50 -7.90
N TYR A 201 15.93 -10.04 -6.85
CA TYR A 201 16.06 -8.68 -6.32
C TYR A 201 16.96 -8.54 -5.10
N TYR A 202 17.54 -9.64 -4.59
CA TYR A 202 18.50 -9.57 -3.47
C TYR A 202 19.63 -10.60 -3.62
N LYS A 203 20.63 -10.53 -2.73
CA LYS A 203 21.74 -11.49 -2.65
C LYS A 203 21.92 -11.93 -1.21
N GLY A 204 22.35 -13.17 -1.01
CA GLY A 204 22.53 -13.74 0.32
C GLY A 204 21.20 -14.01 1.01
N GLU A 205 21.17 -13.84 2.32
CA GLU A 205 20.00 -14.15 3.16
C GLU A 205 19.32 -12.88 3.65
N LEU A 206 17.99 -12.94 3.80
CA LEU A 206 17.22 -11.84 4.39
C LEU A 206 17.36 -11.85 5.92
N ASN A 207 17.71 -10.70 6.47
CA ASN A 207 17.79 -10.49 7.91
C ASN A 207 16.51 -9.82 8.41
N TRP A 208 15.89 -10.40 9.42
CA TRP A 208 14.65 -9.89 10.01
C TRP A 208 14.94 -9.10 11.27
N VAL A 209 14.45 -7.86 11.30
CA VAL A 209 14.60 -6.94 12.43
C VAL A 209 13.21 -6.70 13.02
N PRO A 210 13.03 -6.86 14.34
CA PRO A 210 11.73 -6.66 14.96
C PRO A 210 11.35 -5.17 14.94
N LEU A 211 10.07 -4.90 14.80
CA LEU A 211 9.54 -3.54 14.95
C LEU A 211 9.66 -3.08 16.40
N THR A 212 9.93 -1.79 16.57
CA THR A 212 9.90 -1.13 17.89
C THR A 212 8.48 -1.03 18.45
N GLN A 213 7.49 -0.93 17.56
CA GLN A 213 6.08 -0.80 17.89
C GLN A 213 5.25 -1.38 16.74
N ALA A 214 4.30 -2.27 17.04
CA ALA A 214 3.33 -2.71 16.05
C ALA A 214 2.43 -1.54 15.62
N GLY A 215 2.09 -1.46 14.33
CA GLY A 215 1.34 -0.33 13.77
C GLY A 215 2.20 0.75 13.11
N ASP A 216 3.53 0.66 13.22
CA ASP A 216 4.48 1.60 12.63
C ASP A 216 5.68 0.83 12.06
N TRP A 217 6.03 1.08 10.80
CA TRP A 217 7.18 0.45 10.12
C TRP A 217 8.50 1.04 10.62
N ARG A 218 8.77 0.89 11.92
CA ARG A 218 9.88 1.52 12.63
C ARG A 218 10.72 0.50 13.37
N VAL A 219 12.00 0.44 13.03
CA VAL A 219 13.01 -0.40 13.69
C VAL A 219 13.99 0.45 14.50
N HIS A 220 14.67 -0.17 15.47
CA HIS A 220 15.76 0.45 16.22
C HIS A 220 17.08 0.27 15.46
N MET A 221 17.88 1.34 15.36
CA MET A 221 19.21 1.32 14.78
C MET A 221 20.19 1.97 15.77
N ASP A 222 21.29 1.29 16.07
CA ASP A 222 22.37 1.88 16.84
C ASP A 222 23.08 2.96 16.00
N ARG A 223 23.54 4.02 16.67
CA ARG A 223 24.22 5.15 16.05
C ARG A 223 25.71 4.89 15.89
#